data_AF-A0A8S9YMF9-F1
#
_entry.id   AF-A0A8S9YMF9-F1
#
_cell.length_a   1.000
_cell.length_b   1.000
_cell.length_c   1.000
_cell.angle_alpha   90.00
_cell.angle_beta   90.00
_cell.angle_gamma   90.00
#
_symmetry.space_group_name_H-M   'P 1'
#
loop_
_entity.id
_entity.type
_entity.pdbx_description
1 polymer ?
#
loop_
_entity_poly.entity_id
_entity_poly.type
_entity_poly.pdbx_seq_one_letter_code
_entity_poly.pdbx_strand_id
1 'polypeptide(L)'
;MFHLWNAHDLLRVRYPLFQLKGKLDPFCGCVQIVVSVDRLSTSTCWNLCHSLFKAFVALFPGCNLVKISCQHFSVELRLVYEFPYKPKRIVQPIYVVCCDESGTFQTTTDKPSCDVENALKRIGFGIRLLQTLTAESLYSEYGRRYTFLCTEDPNYESLAQVPCWLHRSNFTRFEVYTETPSVIWSKLARELRSTYPDQFESTIWIAFMACTRYEAPPSENRELMYEEMQHMAKANFALGAGGLALLGTATLHAWPEDLDSLTRALSDTRQLRHMGVMDDTAYRHTCWAAFATGLGSVWHELGHCFGLDHSSDGIMNRGGDDVHLCLGFPPLGSCCGSGCEQSEPPPVFASLSLNPPTPLPTAIQFQRYTLHQPFSNTVKQLSTRVNFWAPCHSLWHQGSAFWGSAHVTKLLRSPWIIVAER
;
A
#
# COMPACT_ATOMS: atom_id res chain seq x y z
N MET A 1 24.39 4.95 13.61
CA MET A 1 23.33 5.67 14.36
C MET A 1 22.09 5.78 13.50
N PHE A 2 20.90 5.83 14.11
CA PHE A 2 19.67 6.05 13.35
C PHE A 2 19.55 7.50 12.91
N HIS A 3 19.17 7.72 11.64
CA HIS A 3 18.81 9.01 11.08
C HIS A 3 17.47 8.88 10.38
N LEU A 4 16.45 9.59 10.85
CA LEU A 4 15.15 9.66 10.21
C LEU A 4 15.14 10.72 9.12
N TRP A 5 14.36 10.51 8.08
CA TRP A 5 14.25 11.44 6.95
C TRP A 5 12.89 12.10 6.84
N ASN A 6 11.87 11.50 7.43
CA ASN A 6 10.50 11.96 7.32
C ASN A 6 9.81 12.10 8.69
N ALA A 7 10.54 12.00 9.79
CA ALA A 7 9.97 12.07 11.13
C ALA A 7 10.91 12.76 12.13
N HIS A 8 10.31 13.35 13.14
CA HIS A 8 10.98 13.94 14.29
C HIS A 8 10.12 13.77 15.55
N ASP A 9 10.70 14.04 16.71
CA ASP A 9 9.98 13.92 17.96
C ASP A 9 8.80 14.89 18.01
N LEU A 10 7.67 14.41 18.53
CA LEU A 10 6.37 15.09 18.59
C LEU A 10 5.75 15.45 17.23
N LEU A 11 6.19 14.82 16.12
CA LEU A 11 5.53 14.96 14.83
C LEU A 11 4.03 14.60 14.95
N ARG A 12 3.17 15.47 14.42
CA ARG A 12 1.71 15.33 14.47
C ARG A 12 1.16 14.92 13.11
N VAL A 13 0.47 13.80 13.07
CA VAL A 13 -0.16 13.26 11.86
C VAL A 13 -1.64 12.96 12.07
N ARG A 14 -2.40 12.85 10.98
CA ARG A 14 -3.86 12.61 10.99
C ARG A 14 -4.28 11.32 10.28
N TYR A 15 -3.37 10.35 10.24
CA TYR A 15 -3.61 9.02 9.73
C TYR A 15 -2.88 8.02 10.65
N PRO A 16 -3.48 6.84 10.92
CA PRO A 16 -3.02 5.94 11.98
C PRO A 16 -1.90 4.99 11.55
N LEU A 17 -1.57 4.87 10.27
CA LEU A 17 -0.47 4.02 9.82
C LEU A 17 0.64 4.89 9.24
N PHE A 18 1.74 5.05 9.96
CA PHE A 18 2.83 5.94 9.57
C PHE A 18 4.00 5.16 8.98
N GLN A 19 4.52 5.57 7.83
CA GLN A 19 5.73 4.97 7.25
C GLN A 19 6.96 5.77 7.70
N LEU A 20 7.80 5.21 8.56
CA LEU A 20 9.13 5.74 8.88
C LEU A 20 10.13 5.44 7.76
N LYS A 21 10.90 6.44 7.36
CA LYS A 21 12.01 6.32 6.42
C LYS A 21 13.30 6.78 7.09
N GLY A 22 14.35 5.99 7.01
CA GLY A 22 15.61 6.35 7.64
C GLY A 22 16.80 5.49 7.24
N LYS A 23 17.96 5.81 7.82
CA LYS A 23 19.22 5.10 7.59
C LYS A 23 19.99 4.84 8.89
N LEU A 24 20.82 3.81 8.86
CA LEU A 24 21.86 3.53 9.85
C LEU A 24 23.20 4.10 9.39
N ASP A 25 23.71 5.12 10.07
CA ASP A 25 24.97 5.78 9.74
C ASP A 25 25.80 6.13 11.00
N PRO A 26 27.00 5.53 11.20
CA PRO A 26 27.59 4.50 10.35
C PRO A 26 26.76 3.21 10.37
N PHE A 27 26.87 2.43 9.29
CA PHE A 27 26.23 1.12 9.18
C PHE A 27 26.89 0.13 10.14
N CYS A 28 26.07 -0.61 10.90
CA CYS A 28 26.53 -1.47 11.99
C CYS A 28 26.46 -2.97 11.68
N GLY A 29 26.24 -3.35 10.42
CA GLY A 29 26.18 -4.76 10.00
C GLY A 29 24.87 -5.47 10.33
N CYS A 30 23.93 -4.85 11.05
CA CYS A 30 22.59 -5.41 11.22
C CYS A 30 21.89 -5.54 9.87
N VAL A 31 21.05 -6.56 9.73
CA VAL A 31 20.21 -6.81 8.52
C VAL A 31 18.76 -6.42 8.72
N GLN A 32 18.36 -6.16 9.96
CA GLN A 32 16.99 -5.83 10.36
C GLN A 32 17.00 -4.78 11.47
N ILE A 33 15.87 -4.08 11.57
CA ILE A 33 15.51 -3.24 12.72
C ILE A 33 14.22 -3.75 13.33
N VAL A 34 14.02 -3.47 14.60
CA VAL A 34 12.81 -3.78 15.35
C VAL A 34 12.14 -2.47 15.73
N VAL A 35 10.85 -2.36 15.42
CA VAL A 35 10.01 -1.21 15.79
C VAL A 35 8.95 -1.67 16.77
N SER A 36 8.85 -0.99 17.91
CA SER A 36 7.82 -1.23 18.91
C SER A 36 7.11 0.06 19.29
N VAL A 37 5.83 -0.04 19.63
CA VAL A 37 5.00 1.06 20.10
C VAL A 37 4.54 0.73 21.51
N ASP A 38 4.60 1.69 22.43
CA ASP A 38 4.28 1.52 23.86
C ASP A 38 2.91 0.90 24.15
N ARG A 39 1.95 1.02 23.24
CA ARG A 39 0.59 0.48 23.37
C ARG A 39 0.41 -0.92 22.80
N LEU A 40 1.44 -1.47 22.14
CA LEU A 40 1.45 -2.82 21.59
C LEU A 40 2.40 -3.70 22.40
N SER A 41 1.96 -4.91 22.70
CA SER A 41 2.83 -5.93 23.30
C SER A 41 3.80 -6.53 22.28
N THR A 42 3.52 -6.38 20.99
CA THR A 42 4.31 -6.91 19.89
C THR A 42 5.19 -5.85 19.25
N SER A 43 6.28 -6.31 18.65
CA SER A 43 7.17 -5.49 17.84
C SER A 43 7.24 -6.04 16.43
N THR A 44 7.43 -5.16 15.44
CA THR A 44 7.58 -5.54 14.03
C THR A 44 9.03 -5.49 13.59
N CYS A 45 9.46 -6.49 12.82
CA CYS A 45 10.80 -6.57 12.27
C CYS A 45 10.81 -6.10 10.81
N TRP A 46 11.75 -5.22 10.48
CA TRP A 46 11.89 -4.65 9.14
C TRP A 46 13.28 -4.91 8.57
N ASN A 47 13.31 -5.51 7.38
CA ASN A 47 14.55 -5.80 6.66
C ASN A 47 15.18 -4.53 6.10
N LEU A 48 16.49 -4.38 6.31
CA LEU A 48 17.29 -3.29 5.78
C LEU A 48 17.64 -3.53 4.30
N CYS A 49 17.61 -2.46 3.49
CA CYS A 49 18.27 -2.43 2.19
C CYS A 49 19.59 -1.69 2.37
N HIS A 50 20.69 -2.44 2.45
CA HIS A 50 21.98 -1.92 2.95
C HIS A 50 21.83 -1.30 4.35
N SER A 51 21.92 0.02 4.46
CA SER A 51 21.70 0.77 5.70
C SER A 51 20.33 1.44 5.78
N LEU A 52 19.52 1.35 4.73
CA LEU A 52 18.23 2.04 4.60
C LEU A 52 17.08 1.19 5.13
N PHE A 53 16.05 1.85 5.67
CA PHE A 53 14.81 1.21 6.05
C PHE A 53 13.58 2.04 5.68
N LYS A 54 12.50 1.30 5.36
CA LYS A 54 11.12 1.79 5.33
C LYS A 54 10.35 0.89 6.29
N ALA A 55 9.77 1.47 7.33
CA ALA A 55 9.08 0.72 8.38
C ALA A 55 7.71 1.34 8.66
N PHE A 56 6.67 0.53 8.77
CA PHE A 56 5.33 1.03 9.08
C PHE A 56 5.04 0.90 10.58
N VAL A 57 4.37 1.91 11.13
CA VAL A 57 4.08 2.07 12.55
C VAL A 57 2.58 2.33 12.71
N ALA A 58 1.90 1.43 13.40
CA ALA A 58 0.52 1.64 13.81
C ALA A 58 0.47 2.63 14.98
N LEU A 59 -0.34 3.68 14.86
CA LEU A 59 -0.50 4.76 15.82
C LEU A 59 -1.89 4.73 16.42
N PHE A 60 -1.96 4.93 17.73
CA PHE A 60 -3.19 5.11 18.48
C PHE A 60 -3.47 6.60 18.70
N PRO A 61 -4.73 7.00 18.93
CA PRO A 61 -5.09 8.39 19.16
C PRO A 61 -4.27 9.00 20.30
N GLY A 62 -3.72 10.18 20.05
CA GLY A 62 -2.83 10.87 20.98
C GLY A 62 -1.36 10.52 20.77
N CYS A 63 -0.58 10.60 21.86
CA CYS A 63 0.86 10.37 21.83
C CYS A 63 1.19 8.88 21.85
N ASN A 64 2.09 8.46 20.96
CA ASN A 64 2.64 7.12 20.84
C ASN A 64 4.16 7.21 21.03
N LEU A 65 4.71 6.42 21.95
CA LEU A 65 6.16 6.30 22.09
C LEU A 65 6.65 5.18 21.17
N VAL A 66 7.38 5.57 20.13
CA VAL A 66 7.91 4.66 19.12
C VAL A 66 9.38 4.42 19.43
N LYS A 67 9.74 3.15 19.61
CA LYS A 67 11.13 2.72 19.78
C LYS A 67 11.60 2.01 18.53
N ILE A 68 12.72 2.46 17.99
CA ILE A 68 13.41 1.84 16.86
C ILE A 68 14.73 1.29 17.38
N SER A 69 15.00 0.01 17.13
CA SER A 69 16.19 -0.65 17.68
C SER A 69 16.84 -1.62 16.70
N CYS A 70 18.13 -1.82 16.87
CA CYS A 70 18.87 -2.95 16.34
C CYS A 70 19.71 -3.56 17.47
N GLN A 71 20.57 -4.53 17.16
CA GLN A 71 21.43 -5.17 18.18
C GLN A 71 22.40 -4.20 18.87
N HIS A 72 22.71 -3.06 18.24
CA HIS A 72 23.75 -2.14 18.70
C HIS A 72 23.23 -0.82 19.28
N PHE A 73 22.08 -0.34 18.79
CA PHE A 73 21.54 0.97 19.16
C PHE A 73 20.03 0.93 19.28
N SER A 74 19.47 1.82 20.10
CA SER A 74 18.04 2.14 20.07
C SER A 74 17.79 3.63 20.21
N VAL A 75 16.70 4.08 19.59
CA VAL A 75 16.20 5.44 19.65
C VAL A 75 14.72 5.43 19.95
N GLU A 76 14.26 6.47 20.63
CA GLU A 76 12.85 6.69 20.94
C GLU A 76 12.43 8.05 20.42
N LEU A 77 11.27 8.09 19.77
CA LEU A 77 10.59 9.32 19.37
C LEU A 77 9.10 9.20 19.66
N ARG A 78 8.45 10.35 19.83
CA ARG A 78 7.00 10.43 20.02
C ARG A 78 6.34 10.82 18.71
N LEU A 79 5.35 10.03 18.29
CA LEU A 79 4.46 10.38 17.18
C LEU A 79 3.06 10.63 17.72
N VAL A 80 2.45 11.75 17.35
CA VAL A 80 1.12 12.14 17.82
C VAL A 80 0.11 11.94 16.70
N TYR A 81 -0.80 11.00 16.88
CA TYR A 81 -1.93 10.83 15.99
C TYR A 81 -3.10 11.72 16.45
N GLU A 82 -3.33 12.80 15.71
CA GLU A 82 -4.51 13.66 15.86
C GLU A 82 -5.73 12.98 15.21
N PHE A 83 -6.50 12.26 16.01
CA PHE A 83 -7.72 11.61 15.55
C PHE A 83 -8.72 12.65 14.98
N PRO A 84 -9.17 12.49 13.72
CA PRO A 84 -10.12 13.41 13.12
C PRO A 84 -11.51 13.20 13.75
N TYR A 85 -11.97 14.14 14.56
CA TYR A 85 -13.32 14.08 15.13
C TYR A 85 -14.39 14.34 14.05
N LYS A 86 -15.29 13.37 13.84
CA LYS A 86 -16.42 13.44 12.90
C LYS A 86 -16.01 13.90 11.49
N PRO A 87 -15.32 13.04 10.70
CA PRO A 87 -14.94 13.39 9.35
C PRO A 87 -16.18 13.72 8.50
N LYS A 88 -16.14 14.83 7.77
CA LYS A 88 -17.23 15.24 6.86
C LYS A 88 -17.29 14.39 5.60
N ARG A 89 -16.15 13.81 5.21
CA ARG A 89 -15.97 13.02 4.01
C ARG A 89 -15.02 11.87 4.30
N ILE A 90 -15.35 10.70 3.79
CA ILE A 90 -14.63 9.46 4.04
C ILE A 90 -14.49 8.63 2.76
N VAL A 91 -13.46 7.81 2.73
CA VAL A 91 -13.29 6.71 1.78
C VAL A 91 -13.65 5.42 2.49
N GLN A 92 -14.58 4.65 1.91
CA GLN A 92 -15.11 3.42 2.50
C GLN A 92 -14.92 2.24 1.53
N PRO A 93 -14.04 1.28 1.85
CA PRO A 93 -14.00 0.02 1.12
C PRO A 93 -15.24 -0.83 1.40
N ILE A 94 -15.77 -1.44 0.36
CA ILE A 94 -16.84 -2.43 0.45
C ILE A 94 -16.49 -3.68 -0.36
N TYR A 95 -16.86 -4.83 0.18
CA TYR A 95 -16.76 -6.11 -0.50
C TYR A 95 -18.16 -6.53 -0.95
N VAL A 96 -18.37 -6.57 -2.26
CA VAL A 96 -19.68 -6.77 -2.88
C VAL A 96 -19.87 -8.24 -3.22
N VAL A 97 -20.87 -8.85 -2.60
CA VAL A 97 -21.25 -10.25 -2.83
C VAL A 97 -22.60 -10.29 -3.54
N CYS A 98 -22.65 -10.97 -4.69
CA CYS A 98 -23.88 -11.20 -5.45
C CYS A 98 -24.89 -12.01 -4.62
N CYS A 99 -26.19 -11.86 -4.89
CA CYS A 99 -27.25 -12.52 -4.12
C CYS A 99 -27.24 -14.04 -4.24
N ASP A 100 -26.65 -14.57 -5.31
CA ASP A 100 -26.51 -15.99 -5.65
C ASP A 100 -25.12 -16.58 -5.32
N GLU A 101 -24.29 -15.86 -4.56
CA GLU A 101 -22.93 -16.29 -4.20
C GLU A 101 -22.66 -16.37 -2.69
N SER A 102 -21.67 -17.19 -2.33
CA SER A 102 -21.17 -17.32 -0.95
C SER A 102 -20.27 -16.17 -0.50
N GLY A 103 -19.65 -15.45 -1.45
CA GLY A 103 -18.70 -14.38 -1.18
C GLY A 103 -17.25 -14.82 -1.05
N THR A 104 -16.86 -15.95 -1.62
CA THR A 104 -15.44 -16.32 -1.75
C THR A 104 -14.81 -15.59 -2.93
N PHE A 105 -13.56 -15.17 -2.80
CA PHE A 105 -12.74 -14.69 -3.93
C PHE A 105 -11.80 -15.79 -4.42
N GLN A 106 -11.38 -15.70 -5.67
CA GLN A 106 -10.46 -16.67 -6.25
C GLN A 106 -9.06 -16.57 -5.63
N THR A 107 -8.51 -17.72 -5.29
CA THR A 107 -7.17 -17.89 -4.75
C THR A 107 -6.40 -18.91 -5.58
N THR A 108 -5.16 -19.13 -5.19
CA THR A 108 -4.25 -20.10 -5.81
C THR A 108 -4.78 -21.52 -5.61
N THR A 109 -4.55 -22.42 -6.56
CA THR A 109 -4.97 -23.84 -6.50
C THR A 109 -4.64 -24.55 -5.18
N ASP A 110 -3.55 -24.15 -4.54
CA ASP A 110 -3.00 -24.79 -3.34
C ASP A 110 -3.66 -24.30 -2.03
N LYS A 111 -4.49 -23.25 -2.11
CA LYS A 111 -5.25 -22.68 -0.99
C LYS A 111 -6.71 -22.51 -1.42
N PRO A 112 -7.56 -23.53 -1.26
CA PRO A 112 -8.85 -23.60 -1.94
C PRO A 112 -9.96 -22.69 -1.39
N SER A 113 -9.74 -21.95 -0.29
CA SER A 113 -10.74 -21.03 0.24
C SER A 113 -10.13 -19.88 1.03
N CYS A 114 -10.30 -18.65 0.53
CA CYS A 114 -10.31 -17.46 1.37
C CYS A 114 -11.76 -16.99 1.46
N ASP A 115 -12.23 -16.91 2.70
CA ASP A 115 -13.59 -16.52 3.03
C ASP A 115 -13.75 -14.99 3.00
N VAL A 116 -14.97 -14.55 3.29
CA VAL A 116 -15.33 -13.14 3.36
C VAL A 116 -14.43 -12.39 4.35
N GLU A 117 -14.14 -12.97 5.52
CA GLU A 117 -13.33 -12.31 6.55
C GLU A 117 -11.93 -12.00 6.04
N ASN A 118 -11.30 -12.95 5.35
CA ASN A 118 -9.99 -12.77 4.75
C ASN A 118 -10.00 -11.66 3.69
N ALA A 119 -11.05 -11.60 2.86
CA ALA A 119 -11.22 -10.53 1.88
C ALA A 119 -11.33 -9.15 2.55
N LEU A 120 -12.16 -9.03 3.59
CA LEU A 120 -12.37 -7.79 4.32
C LEU A 120 -11.07 -7.27 4.95
N LYS A 121 -10.26 -8.15 5.58
CA LYS A 121 -8.96 -7.79 6.16
C LYS A 121 -7.98 -7.27 5.11
N ARG A 122 -7.82 -8.00 4.01
CA ARG A 122 -6.89 -7.63 2.91
C ARG A 122 -7.28 -6.31 2.27
N ILE A 123 -8.55 -6.14 1.93
CA ILE A 123 -9.06 -4.89 1.34
C ILE A 123 -8.87 -3.74 2.33
N GLY A 124 -9.30 -3.92 3.58
CA GLY A 124 -9.20 -2.90 4.63
C GLY A 124 -7.77 -2.45 4.88
N PHE A 125 -6.83 -3.39 4.94
CA PHE A 125 -5.40 -3.09 5.08
C PHE A 125 -4.83 -2.42 3.82
N GLY A 126 -5.19 -2.89 2.63
CA GLY A 126 -4.79 -2.26 1.36
C GLY A 126 -5.21 -0.79 1.28
N ILE A 127 -6.45 -0.46 1.64
CA ILE A 127 -6.90 0.94 1.68
C ILE A 127 -6.13 1.76 2.73
N ARG A 128 -5.78 1.18 3.88
CA ARG A 128 -4.92 1.87 4.86
C ARG A 128 -3.53 2.16 4.29
N LEU A 129 -2.96 1.24 3.53
CA LEU A 129 -1.68 1.46 2.84
C LEU A 129 -1.81 2.61 1.84
N LEU A 130 -2.89 2.66 1.04
CA LEU A 130 -3.13 3.77 0.11
C LEU A 130 -3.28 5.13 0.80
N GLN A 131 -3.92 5.17 1.97
CA GLN A 131 -3.98 6.38 2.79
C GLN A 131 -2.57 6.85 3.18
N THR A 132 -1.72 5.90 3.59
CA THR A 132 -0.32 6.19 3.94
C THR A 132 0.50 6.64 2.73
N LEU A 133 0.37 5.92 1.61
CA LEU A 133 1.06 6.23 0.37
C LEU A 133 0.68 7.59 -0.19
N THR A 134 -0.60 7.97 -0.11
CA THR A 134 -1.06 9.31 -0.52
C THR A 134 -0.39 10.40 0.33
N ALA A 135 -0.31 10.21 1.65
CA ALA A 135 0.38 11.13 2.55
C ALA A 135 1.88 11.25 2.24
N GLU A 136 2.56 10.12 2.09
CA GLU A 136 4.02 10.09 1.93
C GLU A 136 4.49 10.44 0.52
N SER A 137 3.68 10.19 -0.52
CA SER A 137 3.94 10.66 -1.90
C SER A 137 3.77 12.17 -2.02
N LEU A 138 2.71 12.74 -1.44
CA LEU A 138 2.54 14.19 -1.40
C LEU A 138 3.62 14.86 -0.55
N TYR A 139 4.12 14.20 0.49
CA TYR A 139 5.30 14.68 1.22
C TYR A 139 6.58 14.63 0.38
N SER A 140 6.81 13.59 -0.42
CA SER A 140 8.01 13.50 -1.27
C SER A 140 7.98 14.48 -2.46
N GLU A 141 6.80 14.77 -2.99
CA GLU A 141 6.62 15.67 -4.14
C GLU A 141 6.46 17.15 -3.75
N TYR A 142 5.79 17.43 -2.63
CA TYR A 142 5.36 18.79 -2.24
C TYR A 142 5.85 19.23 -0.85
N GLY A 143 6.53 18.34 -0.11
CA GLY A 143 7.11 18.66 1.20
C GLY A 143 6.10 18.77 2.35
N ARG A 144 4.84 18.37 2.12
CA ARG A 144 3.78 18.38 3.14
C ARG A 144 2.87 17.18 2.95
N ARG A 145 2.41 16.59 4.05
CA ARG A 145 1.48 15.45 4.00
C ARG A 145 0.05 15.88 3.80
N TYR A 146 -0.58 15.24 2.83
CA TYR A 146 -2.01 15.33 2.58
C TYR A 146 -2.56 13.94 2.30
N THR A 147 -3.75 13.62 2.79
CA THR A 147 -4.36 12.32 2.51
C THR A 147 -5.86 12.38 2.66
N PHE A 148 -6.55 11.32 2.24
CA PHE A 148 -7.98 11.15 2.48
C PHE A 148 -8.23 10.53 3.85
N LEU A 149 -9.44 10.70 4.38
CA LEU A 149 -9.87 10.03 5.60
C LEU A 149 -10.63 8.77 5.28
N CYS A 150 -10.48 7.75 6.12
CA CYS A 150 -11.27 6.53 6.06
C CYS A 150 -12.28 6.53 7.21
N THR A 151 -13.27 5.65 7.11
CA THR A 151 -14.05 5.27 8.30
C THR A 151 -13.11 4.66 9.33
N GLU A 152 -13.19 5.15 10.56
CA GLU A 152 -12.47 4.60 11.69
C GLU A 152 -13.46 3.84 12.58
N ASP A 153 -13.08 2.66 13.05
CA ASP A 153 -13.83 1.96 14.09
C ASP A 153 -13.02 2.02 15.40
N PRO A 154 -13.47 2.79 16.41
CA PRO A 154 -12.77 2.93 17.67
C PRO A 154 -12.72 1.64 18.50
N ASN A 155 -13.51 0.62 18.15
CA ASN A 155 -13.48 -0.71 18.77
C ASN A 155 -12.57 -1.69 18.01
N TYR A 156 -12.03 -1.31 16.86
CA TYR A 156 -11.18 -2.19 16.07
C TYR A 156 -9.84 -2.37 16.76
N GLU A 157 -9.45 -3.63 17.01
CA GLU A 157 -8.24 -4.00 17.77
C GLU A 157 -6.95 -3.44 17.16
N SER A 158 -6.97 -3.00 15.90
CA SER A 158 -5.86 -2.35 15.22
C SER A 158 -6.30 -1.24 14.26
N LEU A 159 -6.01 0.02 14.60
CA LEU A 159 -6.22 1.16 13.70
C LEU A 159 -5.36 1.11 12.42
N ALA A 160 -4.47 0.12 12.29
CA ALA A 160 -3.74 -0.15 11.07
C ALA A 160 -4.62 -0.74 9.95
N GLN A 161 -5.89 -1.04 10.20
CA GLN A 161 -6.84 -1.48 9.17
C GLN A 161 -7.99 -0.48 9.03
N VAL A 162 -8.57 -0.42 7.84
CA VAL A 162 -9.85 0.25 7.60
C VAL A 162 -10.95 -0.81 7.69
N PRO A 163 -12.06 -0.58 8.42
CA PRO A 163 -13.20 -1.49 8.38
C PRO A 163 -13.74 -1.59 6.95
N CYS A 164 -13.57 -2.74 6.31
CA CYS A 164 -14.21 -3.04 5.03
C CYS A 164 -15.63 -3.55 5.29
N TRP A 165 -16.63 -3.01 4.61
CA TRP A 165 -18.02 -3.43 4.81
C TRP A 165 -18.40 -4.53 3.84
N LEU A 166 -19.04 -5.58 4.35
CA LEU A 166 -19.69 -6.57 3.51
C LEU A 166 -20.99 -5.96 2.96
N HIS A 167 -21.09 -5.82 1.63
CA HIS A 167 -22.31 -5.40 0.96
C HIS A 167 -22.88 -6.59 0.17
N ARG A 168 -24.06 -7.06 0.59
CA ARG A 168 -24.83 -8.06 -0.18
C ARG A 168 -25.67 -7.32 -1.21
N SER A 169 -25.31 -7.48 -2.48
CA SER A 169 -26.00 -6.84 -3.59
C SER A 169 -27.13 -7.72 -4.12
N ASN A 170 -28.12 -7.10 -4.75
CA ASN A 170 -29.18 -7.78 -5.49
C ASN A 170 -28.72 -8.37 -6.83
N PHE A 171 -27.50 -8.07 -7.29
CA PHE A 171 -26.98 -8.64 -8.53
C PHE A 171 -26.89 -10.15 -8.48
N THR A 172 -27.17 -10.77 -9.62
CA THR A 172 -26.77 -12.16 -9.87
C THR A 172 -25.37 -12.17 -10.47
N ARG A 173 -24.61 -13.25 -10.25
CA ARG A 173 -23.31 -13.44 -10.89
C ARG A 173 -23.41 -13.38 -12.41
N PHE A 174 -24.47 -13.97 -12.96
CA PHE A 174 -24.74 -13.95 -14.40
C PHE A 174 -24.83 -12.52 -14.94
N GLU A 175 -25.61 -11.66 -14.29
CA GLU A 175 -25.74 -10.25 -14.66
C GLU A 175 -24.38 -9.53 -14.68
N VAL A 176 -23.57 -9.69 -13.62
CA VAL A 176 -22.25 -9.06 -13.51
C VAL A 176 -21.31 -9.52 -14.64
N TYR A 177 -21.43 -10.76 -15.09
CA TYR A 177 -20.56 -11.32 -16.13
C TYR A 177 -20.97 -10.93 -17.56
N THR A 178 -22.25 -10.61 -17.78
CA THR A 178 -22.79 -10.31 -19.11
C THR A 178 -22.86 -8.82 -19.42
N GLU A 179 -23.01 -7.98 -18.40
CA GLU A 179 -23.18 -6.54 -18.55
C GLU A 179 -21.84 -5.82 -18.70
N THR A 180 -21.87 -4.61 -19.25
CA THR A 180 -20.66 -3.78 -19.35
C THR A 180 -20.27 -3.21 -17.97
N PRO A 181 -18.97 -2.90 -17.73
CA PRO A 181 -18.53 -2.31 -16.47
C PRO A 181 -19.29 -1.03 -16.08
N SER A 182 -19.62 -0.17 -17.05
CA SER A 182 -20.36 1.08 -16.81
C SER A 182 -21.82 0.84 -16.38
N VAL A 183 -22.45 -0.22 -16.88
CA VAL A 183 -23.80 -0.61 -16.46
C VAL A 183 -23.79 -1.14 -15.03
N ILE A 184 -22.84 -2.02 -14.69
CA ILE A 184 -22.68 -2.54 -13.32
C ILE A 184 -22.35 -1.42 -12.35
N TRP A 185 -21.42 -0.52 -12.70
CA TRP A 185 -21.10 0.66 -11.91
C TRP A 185 -22.33 1.53 -11.63
N SER A 186 -23.13 1.82 -12.67
CA SER A 186 -24.34 2.65 -12.55
C SER A 186 -25.44 1.98 -11.73
N LYS A 187 -25.59 0.67 -11.85
CA LYS A 187 -26.50 -0.13 -11.03
C LYS A 187 -26.06 -0.12 -9.57
N LEU A 188 -24.77 -0.35 -9.30
CA LEU A 188 -24.23 -0.40 -7.94
C LEU A 188 -24.33 0.95 -7.25
N ALA A 189 -24.00 2.05 -7.95
CA ALA A 189 -24.15 3.40 -7.41
C ALA A 189 -25.59 3.70 -6.96
N ARG A 190 -26.61 3.25 -7.73
CA ARG A 190 -28.02 3.40 -7.33
C ARG A 190 -28.40 2.53 -6.14
N GLU A 191 -27.89 1.29 -6.10
CA GLU A 191 -28.10 0.40 -4.97
C GLU A 191 -27.50 0.98 -3.69
N LEU A 192 -26.23 1.40 -3.72
CA LEU A 192 -25.56 2.05 -2.58
C LEU A 192 -26.27 3.32 -2.13
N ARG A 193 -26.79 4.14 -3.05
CA ARG A 193 -27.60 5.33 -2.70
C ARG A 193 -28.87 4.94 -1.95
N SER A 194 -29.50 3.83 -2.32
CA SER A 194 -30.70 3.34 -1.65
C SER A 194 -30.39 2.68 -0.30
N THR A 195 -29.27 1.95 -0.19
CA THR A 195 -28.90 1.21 1.03
C THR A 195 -28.28 2.12 2.09
N TYR A 196 -27.50 3.12 1.67
CA TYR A 196 -26.76 4.02 2.57
C TYR A 196 -27.05 5.51 2.25
N PRO A 197 -28.33 5.94 2.28
CA PRO A 197 -28.74 7.26 1.80
C PRO A 197 -28.07 8.42 2.55
N ASP A 198 -27.85 8.26 3.85
CA ASP A 198 -27.28 9.32 4.70
C ASP A 198 -25.78 9.53 4.46
N GLN A 199 -25.05 8.46 4.08
CA GLN A 199 -23.60 8.50 3.89
C GLN A 199 -23.20 8.66 2.42
N PHE A 200 -24.10 8.39 1.47
CA PHE A 200 -23.77 8.25 0.05
C PHE A 200 -23.02 9.46 -0.52
N GLU A 201 -23.51 10.68 -0.28
CA GLU A 201 -22.91 11.92 -0.81
C GLU A 201 -21.60 12.32 -0.11
N SER A 202 -21.38 11.83 1.12
CA SER A 202 -20.18 12.10 1.92
C SER A 202 -19.14 10.98 1.84
N THR A 203 -19.35 9.98 0.99
CA THR A 203 -18.50 8.79 0.92
C THR A 203 -18.04 8.53 -0.51
N ILE A 204 -16.73 8.35 -0.68
CA ILE A 204 -16.20 7.65 -1.85
C ILE A 204 -16.18 6.16 -1.52
N TRP A 205 -16.90 5.38 -2.31
CA TRP A 205 -17.01 3.93 -2.16
C TRP A 205 -15.95 3.25 -3.02
N ILE A 206 -15.20 2.31 -2.44
CA ILE A 206 -14.28 1.44 -3.19
C ILE A 206 -14.85 0.03 -3.16
N ALA A 207 -15.52 -0.37 -4.23
CA ALA A 207 -16.22 -1.64 -4.34
C ALA A 207 -15.36 -2.72 -4.96
N PHE A 208 -15.21 -3.84 -4.26
CA PHE A 208 -14.51 -5.02 -4.74
C PHE A 208 -15.51 -6.14 -5.02
N MET A 209 -15.57 -6.63 -6.26
CA MET A 209 -16.52 -7.66 -6.68
C MET A 209 -16.02 -9.07 -6.32
N ALA A 210 -16.71 -9.73 -5.37
CA ALA A 210 -16.38 -11.07 -4.91
C ALA A 210 -16.40 -12.13 -6.02
N CYS A 211 -17.29 -11.96 -7.00
CA CYS A 211 -17.47 -12.84 -8.15
C CYS A 211 -16.31 -12.80 -9.16
N THR A 212 -15.23 -12.05 -8.93
CA THR A 212 -14.12 -12.01 -9.90
C THR A 212 -13.51 -13.40 -10.08
N ARG A 213 -13.47 -13.90 -11.32
CA ARG A 213 -12.91 -15.22 -11.66
C ARG A 213 -12.06 -15.13 -12.91
N TYR A 214 -10.92 -15.80 -12.88
CA TYR A 214 -10.04 -16.04 -14.01
C TYR A 214 -10.15 -17.50 -14.41
N GLU A 215 -10.54 -17.73 -15.66
CA GLU A 215 -10.62 -19.07 -16.24
C GLU A 215 -9.33 -19.34 -17.02
N ALA A 216 -8.37 -19.98 -16.35
CA ALA A 216 -7.10 -20.31 -16.99
C ALA A 216 -7.32 -21.21 -18.22
N PRO A 217 -6.66 -20.95 -19.36
CA PRO A 217 -6.84 -21.77 -20.54
C PRO A 217 -6.29 -23.18 -20.28
N PRO A 218 -6.91 -24.22 -20.85
CA PRO A 218 -6.43 -25.59 -20.69
C PRO A 218 -5.04 -25.74 -21.32
N SER A 219 -4.02 -25.88 -20.46
CA SER A 219 -2.65 -26.28 -20.81
C SER A 219 -2.06 -25.55 -22.04
N GLU A 220 -2.05 -24.22 -22.02
CA GLU A 220 -1.21 -23.46 -22.94
C GLU A 220 0.17 -23.22 -22.32
N ASN A 221 1.22 -23.75 -22.97
CA ASN A 221 2.62 -23.53 -22.56
C ASN A 221 3.18 -22.16 -23.01
N ARG A 222 2.36 -21.31 -23.64
CA ARG A 222 2.75 -19.98 -24.11
C ARG A 222 2.36 -18.89 -23.13
N GLU A 223 3.11 -17.80 -23.14
CA GLU A 223 2.75 -16.57 -22.41
C GLU A 223 1.58 -15.90 -23.13
N LEU A 224 0.50 -15.61 -22.39
CA LEU A 224 -0.66 -14.90 -22.90
C LEU A 224 -0.38 -13.40 -22.93
N MET A 225 -0.88 -12.71 -23.95
CA MET A 225 -0.93 -11.25 -23.93
C MET A 225 -1.94 -10.77 -22.89
N TYR A 226 -1.73 -9.56 -22.39
CA TYR A 226 -2.62 -8.95 -21.39
C TYR A 226 -4.08 -8.89 -21.85
N GLU A 227 -4.31 -8.57 -23.12
CA GLU A 227 -5.65 -8.57 -23.70
C GLU A 227 -6.29 -9.97 -23.67
N GLU A 228 -5.55 -11.03 -23.98
CA GLU A 228 -6.05 -12.41 -23.90
C GLU A 228 -6.42 -12.77 -22.46
N MET A 229 -5.58 -12.41 -21.48
CA MET A 229 -5.86 -12.63 -20.06
C MET A 229 -7.10 -11.88 -19.59
N GLN A 230 -7.31 -10.64 -20.06
CA GLN A 230 -8.49 -9.84 -19.75
C GLN A 230 -9.78 -10.49 -20.26
N HIS A 231 -9.77 -11.11 -21.44
CA HIS A 231 -10.95 -11.82 -21.97
C HIS A 231 -11.31 -13.07 -21.14
N MET A 232 -10.32 -13.67 -20.49
CA MET A 232 -10.48 -14.83 -19.60
C MET A 232 -10.85 -14.44 -18.16
N ALA A 233 -10.73 -13.15 -17.81
CA ALA A 233 -11.14 -12.62 -16.53
C ALA A 233 -12.60 -12.14 -16.58
N LYS A 234 -13.41 -12.65 -15.65
CA LYS A 234 -14.80 -12.24 -15.42
C LYS A 234 -14.86 -11.33 -14.21
N ALA A 235 -15.65 -10.26 -14.30
CA ALA A 235 -15.84 -9.26 -13.26
C ALA A 235 -14.54 -8.62 -12.72
N ASN A 236 -13.45 -8.66 -13.49
CA ASN A 236 -12.21 -7.98 -13.16
C ASN A 236 -12.27 -6.52 -13.62
N PHE A 237 -13.02 -5.71 -12.86
CA PHE A 237 -13.22 -4.30 -13.19
C PHE A 237 -12.06 -3.42 -12.72
N ALA A 238 -11.90 -2.28 -13.39
CA ALA A 238 -11.10 -1.14 -12.96
C ALA A 238 -11.79 0.11 -13.53
N LEU A 239 -12.70 0.69 -12.74
CA LEU A 239 -13.50 1.84 -13.17
C LEU A 239 -13.84 2.77 -11.99
N GLY A 240 -13.21 3.92 -11.97
CA GLY A 240 -13.41 5.01 -11.01
C GLY A 240 -14.08 6.21 -11.68
N ALA A 241 -15.17 6.68 -11.06
CA ALA A 241 -15.82 7.92 -11.45
C ALA A 241 -16.63 8.45 -10.27
N GLY A 242 -16.82 9.77 -10.17
CA GLY A 242 -17.65 10.38 -9.13
C GLY A 242 -17.32 9.83 -7.73
N GLY A 243 -18.33 9.31 -7.03
CA GLY A 243 -18.18 8.74 -5.68
C GLY A 243 -17.95 7.23 -5.60
N LEU A 244 -17.65 6.53 -6.71
CA LEU A 244 -17.51 5.07 -6.71
C LEU A 244 -16.33 4.61 -7.59
N ALA A 245 -15.45 3.81 -7.01
CA ALA A 245 -14.48 2.98 -7.72
C ALA A 245 -14.96 1.54 -7.70
N LEU A 246 -15.13 0.92 -8.87
CA LEU A 246 -15.53 -0.48 -9.06
C LEU A 246 -14.33 -1.31 -9.52
N LEU A 247 -13.99 -2.33 -8.72
CA LEU A 247 -12.79 -3.13 -8.87
C LEU A 247 -13.08 -4.62 -8.83
N GLY A 248 -12.24 -5.40 -9.53
CA GLY A 248 -12.13 -6.83 -9.36
C GLY A 248 -11.26 -7.25 -8.17
N THR A 249 -11.24 -8.55 -7.88
CA THR A 249 -10.42 -9.16 -6.81
C THR A 249 -9.33 -10.08 -7.35
N ALA A 250 -8.96 -9.96 -8.63
CA ALA A 250 -8.05 -10.89 -9.30
C ALA A 250 -6.70 -11.06 -8.59
N THR A 251 -6.17 -9.98 -8.03
CA THR A 251 -4.86 -9.96 -7.33
C THR A 251 -4.97 -10.07 -5.81
N LEU A 252 -6.18 -10.14 -5.24
CA LEU A 252 -6.41 -10.06 -3.79
C LEU A 252 -5.72 -11.21 -3.02
N HIS A 253 -5.52 -12.35 -3.68
CA HIS A 253 -4.80 -13.51 -3.16
C HIS A 253 -3.35 -13.19 -2.75
N ALA A 254 -2.73 -12.17 -3.34
CA ALA A 254 -1.36 -11.74 -3.04
C ALA A 254 -1.28 -10.66 -1.95
N TRP A 255 -2.39 -10.04 -1.57
CA TRP A 255 -2.40 -8.91 -0.64
C TRP A 255 -2.11 -9.36 0.81
N PRO A 256 -1.37 -8.58 1.61
CA PRO A 256 -1.24 -8.84 3.04
C PRO A 256 -2.59 -8.65 3.77
N GLU A 257 -2.80 -9.41 4.83
CA GLU A 257 -4.00 -9.31 5.68
C GLU A 257 -3.85 -8.22 6.74
N ASP A 258 -2.60 -7.90 7.09
CA ASP A 258 -2.24 -7.05 8.21
C ASP A 258 -0.79 -6.55 8.10
N LEU A 259 -0.38 -5.76 9.08
CA LEU A 259 0.97 -5.21 9.16
C LEU A 259 2.05 -6.29 9.29
N ASP A 260 1.78 -7.37 10.03
CA ASP A 260 2.75 -8.44 10.28
C ASP A 260 3.04 -9.28 9.01
N SER A 261 2.06 -9.37 8.11
CA SER A 261 2.20 -10.06 6.83
C SER A 261 2.74 -9.19 5.69
N LEU A 262 2.85 -7.86 5.89
CA LEU A 262 3.27 -6.92 4.84
C LEU A 262 4.67 -7.21 4.29
N THR A 263 5.68 -7.40 5.15
CA THR A 263 7.06 -7.68 4.68
C THR A 263 7.11 -8.95 3.84
N ARG A 264 6.33 -9.98 4.22
CA ARG A 264 6.24 -11.24 3.47
C ARG A 264 5.65 -11.01 2.08
N ALA A 265 4.55 -10.26 1.99
CA ALA A 265 3.90 -9.96 0.71
C ALA A 265 4.82 -9.14 -0.22
N LEU A 266 5.54 -8.16 0.32
CA LEU A 266 6.50 -7.35 -0.45
C LEU A 266 7.70 -8.15 -0.95
N SER A 267 8.08 -9.24 -0.29
CA SER A 267 9.22 -10.09 -0.68
C SER A 267 8.81 -11.41 -1.34
N ASP A 268 7.53 -11.61 -1.68
CA ASP A 268 7.04 -12.89 -2.21
C ASP A 268 7.36 -13.05 -3.70
N THR A 269 8.52 -13.63 -4.00
CA THR A 269 9.01 -13.87 -5.37
C THR A 269 8.50 -15.17 -5.99
N ARG A 270 7.49 -15.84 -5.40
CA ARG A 270 6.89 -17.03 -6.00
C ARG A 270 6.24 -16.66 -7.33
N GLN A 271 6.41 -17.53 -8.33
CA GLN A 271 5.89 -17.34 -9.68
C GLN A 271 4.39 -17.66 -9.72
N LEU A 272 3.59 -16.81 -10.37
CA LEU A 272 2.15 -17.02 -10.56
C LEU A 272 1.83 -18.05 -11.63
N ARG A 273 2.78 -18.31 -12.54
CA ARG A 273 2.69 -19.36 -13.54
C ARG A 273 2.40 -20.67 -12.81
N HIS A 274 1.26 -21.30 -13.12
CA HIS A 274 0.69 -22.52 -12.50
C HIS A 274 -0.17 -22.36 -11.25
N MET A 275 -0.40 -21.15 -10.73
CA MET A 275 -1.24 -20.97 -9.54
C MET A 275 -2.75 -20.95 -9.83
N GLY A 276 -3.16 -21.00 -11.10
CA GLY A 276 -4.58 -20.97 -11.50
C GLY A 276 -5.30 -19.63 -11.25
N VAL A 277 -4.54 -18.54 -11.14
CA VAL A 277 -5.01 -17.16 -10.95
C VAL A 277 -4.54 -16.28 -12.10
N MET A 278 -5.18 -15.12 -12.27
CA MET A 278 -4.79 -14.15 -13.28
C MET A 278 -3.40 -13.58 -12.99
N ASP A 279 -2.56 -13.50 -14.03
CA ASP A 279 -1.24 -12.87 -13.94
C ASP A 279 -1.32 -11.37 -14.27
N ASP A 280 -2.03 -10.63 -13.42
CA ASP A 280 -2.14 -9.18 -13.50
C ASP A 280 -0.97 -8.52 -12.76
N THR A 281 0.22 -8.60 -13.37
CA THR A 281 1.49 -8.21 -12.73
C THR A 281 2.35 -7.27 -13.58
N ALA A 282 1.83 -6.77 -14.71
CA ALA A 282 2.61 -6.04 -15.71
C ALA A 282 3.88 -6.80 -16.14
N TYR A 283 3.73 -8.09 -16.47
CA TYR A 283 4.80 -8.97 -16.96
C TYR A 283 5.93 -9.26 -15.96
N ARG A 284 5.64 -9.16 -14.65
CA ARG A 284 6.61 -9.47 -13.57
C ARG A 284 6.39 -10.84 -12.93
N HIS A 285 5.25 -11.47 -13.22
CA HIS A 285 4.94 -12.89 -13.00
C HIS A 285 5.05 -13.38 -11.55
N THR A 286 5.04 -12.48 -10.56
CA THR A 286 5.32 -12.81 -9.16
C THR A 286 4.23 -12.32 -8.22
N CYS A 287 4.07 -12.99 -7.06
CA CYS A 287 3.07 -12.62 -6.06
C CYS A 287 3.23 -11.17 -5.57
N TRP A 288 4.45 -10.71 -5.26
CA TRP A 288 4.67 -9.31 -4.86
C TRP A 288 4.22 -8.33 -5.95
N ALA A 289 4.38 -8.68 -7.22
CA ALA A 289 3.99 -7.84 -8.34
C ALA A 289 2.47 -7.79 -8.52
N ALA A 290 1.76 -8.89 -8.28
CA ALA A 290 0.29 -8.88 -8.26
C ALA A 290 -0.25 -7.99 -7.13
N PHE A 291 0.37 -8.07 -5.94
CA PHE A 291 0.04 -7.15 -4.85
C PHE A 291 0.27 -5.68 -5.27
N ALA A 292 1.41 -5.38 -5.88
CA ALA A 292 1.74 -4.03 -6.34
C ALA A 292 0.75 -3.52 -7.40
N THR A 293 0.60 -4.24 -8.51
CA THR A 293 -0.30 -3.85 -9.62
C THR A 293 -1.75 -3.71 -9.12
N GLY A 294 -2.23 -4.65 -8.31
CA GLY A 294 -3.57 -4.58 -7.71
C GLY A 294 -3.77 -3.34 -6.86
N LEU A 295 -2.86 -3.08 -5.93
CA LEU A 295 -2.93 -1.90 -5.05
C LEU A 295 -2.82 -0.59 -5.86
N GLY A 296 -1.97 -0.57 -6.88
CA GLY A 296 -1.80 0.57 -7.78
C GLY A 296 -3.02 0.87 -8.63
N SER A 297 -3.70 -0.16 -9.14
CA SER A 297 -4.99 -0.03 -9.84
C SER A 297 -6.03 0.64 -8.95
N VAL A 298 -6.12 0.23 -7.68
CA VAL A 298 -7.03 0.88 -6.72
C VAL A 298 -6.69 2.34 -6.51
N TRP A 299 -5.40 2.67 -6.44
CA TRP A 299 -4.96 4.04 -6.26
C TRP A 299 -5.28 4.93 -7.47
N HIS A 300 -5.17 4.38 -8.68
CA HIS A 300 -5.54 5.02 -9.93
C HIS A 300 -7.05 5.33 -9.97
N GLU A 301 -7.90 4.33 -9.73
CA GLU A 301 -9.36 4.53 -9.75
C GLU A 301 -9.83 5.49 -8.65
N LEU A 302 -9.18 5.44 -7.48
CA LEU A 302 -9.43 6.42 -6.42
C LEU A 302 -9.03 7.84 -6.84
N GLY A 303 -7.97 7.98 -7.65
CA GLY A 303 -7.60 9.24 -8.28
C GLY A 303 -8.71 9.81 -9.17
N HIS A 304 -9.38 8.98 -9.97
CA HIS A 304 -10.57 9.40 -10.72
C HIS A 304 -11.72 9.84 -9.80
N CYS A 305 -11.95 9.15 -8.68
CA CYS A 305 -12.93 9.59 -7.68
C CYS A 305 -12.56 10.94 -7.02
N PHE A 306 -11.27 11.29 -6.98
CA PHE A 306 -10.82 12.61 -6.56
C PHE A 306 -10.91 13.68 -7.66
N GLY A 307 -11.40 13.33 -8.86
CA GLY A 307 -11.56 14.24 -10.00
C GLY A 307 -10.29 14.41 -10.83
N LEU A 308 -9.40 13.41 -10.81
CA LEU A 308 -8.22 13.39 -11.68
C LEU A 308 -8.56 12.73 -13.02
N ASP A 309 -7.91 13.22 -14.08
CA ASP A 309 -7.98 12.64 -15.42
C ASP A 309 -6.71 11.80 -15.64
N HIS A 310 -6.66 11.04 -16.74
CA HIS A 310 -5.42 10.37 -17.13
C HIS A 310 -4.28 11.37 -17.40
N SER A 311 -3.05 10.96 -17.11
CA SER A 311 -1.82 11.66 -17.51
C SER A 311 -0.95 10.80 -18.43
N SER A 312 0.10 11.40 -19.00
CA SER A 312 1.14 10.72 -19.76
C SER A 312 2.05 9.81 -18.91
N ASP A 313 2.11 10.06 -17.61
CA ASP A 313 3.03 9.47 -16.64
C ASP A 313 2.40 9.46 -15.25
N GLY A 314 3.06 8.87 -14.25
CA GLY A 314 2.56 8.86 -12.88
C GLY A 314 1.45 7.83 -12.63
N ILE A 315 0.85 7.91 -11.45
CA ILE A 315 -0.20 7.01 -10.96
C ILE A 315 -1.48 7.08 -11.80
N MET A 316 -1.80 8.24 -12.38
CA MET A 316 -2.93 8.41 -13.30
C MET A 316 -2.60 7.95 -14.75
N ASN A 317 -1.45 7.32 -14.96
CA ASN A 317 -1.15 6.45 -16.09
C ASN A 317 -0.97 5.01 -15.56
N ARG A 318 0.02 4.26 -16.04
CA ARG A 318 0.42 2.93 -15.56
C ARG A 318 1.35 2.95 -14.33
N GLY A 319 1.51 4.11 -13.66
CA GLY A 319 2.42 4.24 -12.53
C GLY A 319 2.10 3.34 -11.33
N GLY A 320 0.88 2.80 -11.26
CA GLY A 320 0.45 1.86 -10.23
C GLY A 320 1.30 0.59 -10.13
N ASP A 321 1.98 0.18 -11.21
CA ASP A 321 2.84 -1.00 -11.17
C ASP A 321 4.02 -0.83 -10.18
N ASP A 322 4.47 0.41 -9.97
CA ASP A 322 5.65 0.72 -9.15
C ASP A 322 5.35 1.02 -7.68
N VAL A 323 4.11 0.86 -7.20
CA VAL A 323 3.73 1.19 -5.81
C VAL A 323 4.50 0.39 -4.75
N HIS A 324 5.02 -0.79 -5.10
CA HIS A 324 5.90 -1.57 -4.24
C HIS A 324 7.15 -0.78 -3.82
N LEU A 325 7.67 0.11 -4.67
CA LEU A 325 8.81 0.98 -4.36
C LEU A 325 8.41 2.03 -3.35
N CYS A 326 7.16 2.49 -3.34
CA CYS A 326 6.69 3.39 -2.30
C CYS A 326 6.60 2.68 -0.95
N LEU A 327 6.13 1.43 -0.93
CA LEU A 327 5.94 0.63 0.28
C LEU A 327 7.27 0.12 0.88
N GLY A 328 8.17 -0.38 0.03
CA GLY A 328 9.38 -1.08 0.43
C GLY A 328 10.56 -0.78 -0.49
N PHE A 329 11.41 -1.78 -0.69
CA PHE A 329 12.51 -1.74 -1.64
C PHE A 329 12.28 -2.77 -2.75
N PRO A 330 13.00 -2.67 -3.88
CA PRO A 330 12.87 -3.67 -4.94
C PRO A 330 13.08 -5.09 -4.39
N PRO A 331 12.19 -6.05 -4.65
CA PRO A 331 12.36 -7.44 -4.24
C PRO A 331 13.59 -8.08 -4.90
N LEU A 332 14.08 -9.19 -4.34
CA LEU A 332 15.19 -9.93 -4.94
C LEU A 332 14.89 -10.34 -6.38
N GLY A 333 15.87 -10.18 -7.26
CA GLY A 333 15.73 -10.50 -8.69
C GLY A 333 14.92 -9.46 -9.49
N SER A 334 14.49 -8.37 -8.87
CA SER A 334 13.92 -7.21 -9.56
C SER A 334 14.94 -6.06 -9.63
N CYS A 335 14.83 -5.22 -10.66
CA CYS A 335 15.64 -4.02 -10.79
C CYS A 335 14.92 -2.82 -10.19
N CYS A 336 15.68 -1.87 -9.63
CA CYS A 336 15.12 -0.59 -9.21
C CYS A 336 14.73 0.33 -10.37
N GLY A 337 15.12 0.04 -11.62
CA GLY A 337 14.81 0.85 -12.81
C GLY A 337 15.56 2.20 -12.91
N SER A 338 16.14 2.72 -11.83
CA SER A 338 16.84 4.02 -11.78
C SER A 338 18.37 3.91 -11.77
N GLY A 339 18.93 2.82 -12.29
CA GLY A 339 20.37 2.64 -12.40
C GLY A 339 21.11 2.44 -11.06
N CYS A 340 20.43 2.12 -9.94
CA CYS A 340 21.13 1.79 -8.68
C CYS A 340 21.99 0.50 -8.77
N GLU A 341 21.93 -0.22 -9.89
CA GLU A 341 22.79 -1.37 -10.20
C GLU A 341 24.04 -0.97 -11.00
N GLN A 342 24.10 0.26 -11.52
CA GLN A 342 25.23 0.76 -12.30
C GLN A 342 26.11 1.67 -11.45
N SER A 343 27.42 1.47 -11.54
CA SER A 343 28.46 2.34 -10.98
C SER A 343 28.59 3.68 -11.71
N GLU A 344 27.78 3.91 -12.75
CA GLU A 344 27.68 5.15 -13.51
C GLU A 344 26.29 5.77 -13.33
N PRO A 345 26.18 7.11 -13.33
CA PRO A 345 24.90 7.80 -13.16
C PRO A 345 23.92 7.40 -14.29
N PRO A 346 22.63 7.23 -13.98
CA PRO A 346 21.65 6.78 -14.97
C PRO A 346 21.55 7.77 -16.13
N PRO A 347 21.25 7.28 -17.36
CA PRO A 347 20.95 8.15 -18.48
C PRO A 347 19.70 8.98 -18.21
N VAL A 348 19.69 10.19 -18.76
CA VAL A 348 18.86 11.38 -18.46
C VAL A 348 17.36 11.24 -18.82
N PHE A 349 16.76 10.05 -18.69
CA PHE A 349 15.31 9.91 -18.80
C PHE A 349 14.62 10.27 -17.47
N ALA A 350 14.35 11.59 -17.37
CA ALA A 350 13.31 12.25 -16.60
C ALA A 350 13.24 11.89 -15.10
N SER A 351 14.24 12.34 -14.34
CA SER A 351 14.03 12.62 -12.92
C SER A 351 12.97 13.71 -12.80
N LEU A 352 11.71 13.34 -12.56
CA LEU A 352 10.85 14.21 -11.77
C LEU A 352 11.59 14.47 -10.47
N SER A 353 11.91 15.73 -10.21
CA SER A 353 12.64 16.12 -9.00
C SER A 353 11.72 15.89 -7.81
N LEU A 354 11.73 14.67 -7.27
CA LEU A 354 11.33 14.47 -5.89
C LEU A 354 12.16 15.45 -5.09
N ASN A 355 11.48 16.30 -4.34
CA ASN A 355 12.11 17.28 -3.48
C ASN A 355 11.79 16.89 -2.03
N PRO A 356 12.23 15.70 -1.58
CA PRO A 356 11.96 15.28 -0.24
C PRO A 356 12.59 16.29 0.73
N PRO A 357 11.90 16.63 1.83
CA PRO A 357 12.45 17.56 2.81
C PRO A 357 13.79 17.08 3.37
N THR A 358 14.65 18.03 3.71
CA THR A 358 15.93 17.72 4.33
C THR A 358 15.72 17.14 5.72
N PRO A 359 16.49 16.10 6.11
CA PRO A 359 16.37 15.53 7.45
C PRO A 359 16.72 16.58 8.51
N LEU A 360 15.90 16.66 9.56
CA LEU A 360 16.19 17.52 10.71
C LEU A 360 17.44 17.02 11.48
N PRO A 361 18.14 17.90 12.22
CA PRO A 361 19.24 17.47 13.08
C PRO A 361 18.83 16.37 14.06
N THR A 362 19.71 15.39 14.31
CA THR A 362 19.46 14.24 15.19
C THR A 362 18.94 14.64 16.58
N ALA A 363 19.39 15.77 17.11
CA ALA A 363 18.96 16.31 18.42
C ALA A 363 17.46 16.66 18.49
N ILE A 364 16.81 16.87 17.35
CA ILE A 364 15.37 17.18 17.23
C ILE A 364 14.57 15.92 16.86
N GLN A 365 15.23 14.93 16.27
CA GLN A 365 14.56 13.72 15.78
C GLN A 365 14.09 12.78 16.88
N PHE A 366 14.79 12.78 18.02
CA PHE A 366 14.62 11.76 19.06
C PHE A 366 14.46 12.38 20.43
N GLN A 367 13.56 11.80 21.23
CA GLN A 367 13.45 12.08 22.65
C GLN A 367 14.60 11.44 23.43
N ARG A 368 14.98 10.21 23.05
CA ARG A 368 16.01 9.44 23.75
C ARG A 368 16.86 8.64 22.78
N TYR A 369 18.13 8.52 23.12
CA TYR A 369 19.11 7.68 22.44
C TYR A 369 19.77 6.75 23.44
N THR A 370 19.93 5.47 23.08
CA THR A 370 20.61 4.48 23.91
C THR A 370 21.61 3.68 23.06
N LEU A 371 22.88 3.68 23.49
CA LEU A 371 23.93 2.82 22.96
C LEU A 371 23.94 1.51 23.76
N HIS A 372 23.84 0.37 23.07
CA HIS A 372 24.05 -0.93 23.70
C HIS A 372 25.55 -1.23 23.67
N GLN A 373 26.15 -1.56 24.82
CA GLN A 373 27.54 -2.00 24.83
C GLN A 373 27.66 -3.27 23.98
N PRO A 374 28.65 -3.36 23.07
CA PRO A 374 28.89 -4.60 22.35
C PRO A 374 29.27 -5.66 23.38
N PHE A 375 28.53 -6.78 23.42
CA PHE A 375 29.03 -7.95 24.14
C PHE A 375 30.39 -8.32 23.56
N SER A 376 31.42 -8.23 24.40
CA SER A 376 32.79 -8.58 24.02
C SER A 376 32.86 -10.06 23.65
N ASN A 377 33.48 -10.31 22.49
CA ASN A 377 34.06 -11.56 22.02
C ASN A 377 33.12 -12.75 21.80
N THR A 378 32.82 -12.98 20.53
CA THR A 378 33.01 -14.23 19.75
C THR A 378 31.81 -14.43 18.81
N VAL A 379 31.69 -13.60 17.77
CA VAL A 379 30.84 -13.94 16.63
C VAL A 379 31.75 -14.17 15.45
N LYS A 380 32.08 -15.45 15.24
CA LYS A 380 32.57 -15.96 13.96
C LYS A 380 31.77 -15.29 12.85
N GLN A 381 32.46 -14.82 11.83
CA GLN A 381 31.88 -14.44 10.54
C GLN A 381 30.83 -15.48 10.10
N LEU A 382 29.57 -15.22 10.41
CA LEU A 382 28.43 -15.69 9.64
C LEU A 382 27.82 -14.46 8.98
N SER A 383 28.60 -13.80 8.12
CA SER A 383 28.03 -12.95 7.09
C SER A 383 27.68 -13.82 5.89
N THR A 384 26.69 -14.69 6.05
CA THR A 384 25.85 -14.95 4.89
C THR A 384 25.08 -13.65 4.66
N ARG A 385 25.43 -12.92 3.60
CA ARG A 385 24.69 -11.73 3.15
C ARG A 385 23.29 -12.19 2.76
N VAL A 386 22.38 -12.31 3.73
CA VAL A 386 20.96 -12.51 3.43
C VAL A 386 20.45 -11.16 2.99
N ASN A 387 20.56 -10.89 1.69
CA ASN A 387 19.89 -9.77 1.07
C ASN A 387 18.41 -10.13 1.00
N PHE A 388 17.54 -9.29 1.55
CA PHE A 388 16.08 -9.43 1.43
C PHE A 388 15.51 -8.57 0.30
N TRP A 389 16.29 -7.59 -0.15
CA TRP A 389 15.95 -6.63 -1.19
C TRP A 389 17.06 -6.63 -2.23
N ALA A 390 16.71 -6.31 -3.48
CA ALA A 390 17.71 -5.94 -4.47
C ALA A 390 18.33 -4.56 -4.12
N PRO A 391 19.52 -4.25 -4.66
CA PRO A 391 20.22 -3.01 -4.34
C PRO A 391 19.38 -1.76 -4.64
N CYS A 392 19.21 -0.92 -3.63
CA CYS A 392 18.58 0.39 -3.74
C CYS A 392 19.28 1.38 -2.80
N HIS A 393 19.55 2.58 -3.30
CA HIS A 393 20.24 3.64 -2.55
C HIS A 393 19.35 4.84 -2.23
N SER A 394 18.05 4.76 -2.52
CA SER A 394 17.10 5.85 -2.29
C SER A 394 15.97 5.45 -1.34
N LEU A 395 15.73 6.27 -0.32
CA LEU A 395 14.56 6.17 0.56
C LEU A 395 13.27 6.69 -0.10
N TRP A 396 13.40 7.46 -1.16
CA TRP A 396 12.31 8.19 -1.81
C TRP A 396 11.92 7.59 -3.15
N HIS A 397 12.56 6.48 -3.53
CA HIS A 397 12.24 5.85 -4.79
C HIS A 397 10.77 5.42 -4.82
N GLN A 398 10.08 5.86 -5.85
CA GLN A 398 8.67 5.57 -6.10
C GLN A 398 8.42 5.11 -7.55
N GLY A 399 9.48 4.93 -8.36
CA GLY A 399 9.32 4.61 -9.78
C GLY A 399 8.38 5.59 -10.47
N SER A 400 7.39 5.04 -11.19
CA SER A 400 6.31 5.80 -11.82
C SER A 400 5.11 6.06 -10.89
N ALA A 401 5.14 5.64 -9.63
CA ALA A 401 4.04 5.77 -8.67
C ALA A 401 4.04 7.15 -7.98
N PHE A 402 3.87 8.21 -8.77
CA PHE A 402 3.82 9.61 -8.31
C PHE A 402 2.59 10.31 -8.89
N TRP A 403 2.15 11.42 -8.30
CA TRP A 403 0.98 12.16 -8.78
C TRP A 403 1.30 13.12 -9.92
N GLY A 404 2.40 13.86 -9.79
CA GLY A 404 2.79 14.91 -10.72
C GLY A 404 2.13 16.25 -10.40
N SER A 405 2.83 17.35 -10.69
CA SER A 405 2.48 18.71 -10.24
C SER A 405 1.05 19.16 -10.58
N ALA A 406 0.56 18.81 -11.77
CA ALA A 406 -0.79 19.13 -12.22
C ALA A 406 -1.87 18.43 -11.37
N HIS A 407 -1.68 17.15 -11.09
CA HIS A 407 -2.60 16.37 -10.25
C HIS A 407 -2.50 16.73 -8.78
N VAL A 408 -1.29 16.97 -8.25
CA VAL A 408 -1.11 17.50 -6.89
C VAL A 408 -1.92 18.78 -6.70
N THR A 409 -1.87 19.71 -7.66
CA THR A 409 -2.66 20.96 -7.58
C THR A 409 -4.17 20.70 -7.51
N LYS A 410 -4.69 19.73 -8.27
CA LYS A 410 -6.10 19.31 -8.21
C LYS A 410 -6.43 18.64 -6.87
N LEU A 411 -5.58 17.72 -6.41
CA LEU A 411 -5.74 17.02 -5.13
C LEU A 411 -5.78 17.98 -3.94
N LEU A 412 -4.89 18.97 -3.90
CA LEU A 412 -4.86 19.98 -2.82
C LEU A 412 -6.12 20.85 -2.75
N ARG A 413 -6.88 20.93 -3.85
CA ARG A 413 -8.19 21.60 -3.91
C ARG A 413 -9.35 20.63 -3.72
N SER A 414 -9.11 19.32 -3.82
CA SER A 414 -10.10 18.29 -3.64
C SER A 414 -10.56 18.28 -2.19
N PRO A 415 -11.87 18.31 -1.93
CA PRO A 415 -12.36 18.46 -0.58
C PRO A 415 -12.44 17.09 0.14
N TRP A 416 -11.94 16.03 -0.52
CA TRP A 416 -11.67 14.68 0.02
C TRP A 416 -10.25 14.53 0.57
N ILE A 417 -9.33 15.41 0.15
CA ILE A 417 -7.93 15.40 0.58
C ILE A 417 -7.76 16.48 1.64
N ILE A 418 -7.22 16.09 2.80
CA ILE A 418 -7.01 16.97 3.93
C ILE A 418 -5.52 17.12 4.24
N VAL A 419 -5.18 18.21 4.91
CA VAL A 419 -3.87 18.36 5.55
C VAL A 419 -3.70 17.25 6.58
N ALA A 420 -2.64 16.45 6.44
CA ALA A 420 -2.39 15.26 7.21
C ALA A 420 -1.23 15.40 8.22
N GLU A 421 -0.57 16.55 8.23
CA GLU A 421 0.53 16.93 9.12
C GLU A 421 0.36 18.39 9.57
N ARG A 422 0.65 18.67 10.84
CA ARG A 422 0.51 20.01 11.42
C ARG A 422 1.82 20.54 11.98
#